data_AF-A0A7C6ZB55-F1
#
_entry.id   AF-A0A7C6ZB55-F1
#
_cell.length_a   1.000
_cell.length_b   1.000
_cell.length_c   1.000
_cell.angle_alpha   90.00
_cell.angle_beta   90.00
_cell.angle_gamma   90.00
#
_symmetry.space_group_name_H-M   'P 1'
#
loop_
_entity.id
_entity.type
_entity.pdbx_description
1 polymer ?
#
loop_
_entity_poly.entity_id
_entity_poly.type
_entity_poly.pdbx_seq_one_letter_code
_entity_poly.pdbx_strand_id
1 'polypeptide(L)'
;ILDIPSHDLDFLVERAALNLEIARAGFATDEGIGMRALREGPVAETVFGPGMASKLALHAAAACDARMAGVQLPVASCGGSGNLGITASVPVMLGAEKLGVPREKMARALAASGRAVPAGNGLVGPDLERFIEPFAKHFSRSCGRPSTPIDVYLRMMYLKRRYGLGYERLCKEVADSMT
;
A
#
# COMPACT_ATOMS: atom_id res chain seq x y z
N ILE A 1 2.27 -11.34 12.67
CA ILE A 1 1.31 -10.41 12.01
C ILE A 1 -0.11 -10.72 12.43
N LEU A 2 -0.49 -12.00 12.52
CA LEU A 2 -1.85 -12.42 12.90
C LEU A 2 -2.23 -12.03 14.34
N ASP A 3 -1.24 -11.94 15.24
CA ASP A 3 -1.46 -11.60 16.65
C ASP A 3 -1.48 -10.08 16.93
N ILE A 4 -1.17 -9.23 15.94
CA ILE A 4 -1.11 -7.78 16.13
C ILE A 4 -2.56 -7.25 16.25
N PRO A 5 -2.91 -6.41 17.23
CA PRO A 5 -4.23 -5.78 17.27
C PRO A 5 -4.54 -5.02 15.98
N SER A 6 -5.76 -5.14 15.46
CA SER A 6 -6.14 -4.54 14.17
C SER A 6 -5.93 -3.03 14.10
N HIS A 7 -6.17 -2.32 15.20
CA HIS A 7 -5.95 -0.87 15.31
C HIS A 7 -4.49 -0.45 15.12
N ASP A 8 -3.52 -1.31 15.47
CA ASP A 8 -2.09 -1.05 15.26
C ASP A 8 -1.71 -1.17 13.76
N LEU A 9 -2.60 -1.74 12.93
CA LEU A 9 -2.43 -1.93 11.49
C LEU A 9 -3.31 -1.01 10.65
N ASP A 10 -4.26 -0.27 11.25
CA ASP A 10 -5.23 0.56 10.53
C ASP A 10 -4.58 1.63 9.65
N PHE A 11 -3.42 2.13 10.07
CA PHE A 11 -2.62 3.09 9.28
C PHE A 11 -2.24 2.54 7.89
N LEU A 12 -2.14 1.22 7.73
CA LEU A 12 -1.83 0.59 6.44
C LEU A 12 -2.97 0.79 5.44
N VAL A 13 -4.21 0.66 5.91
CA VAL A 13 -5.42 0.81 5.08
C VAL A 13 -5.57 2.27 4.64
N GLU A 14 -5.35 3.22 5.56
CA GLU A 14 -5.38 4.66 5.25
C GLU A 14 -4.34 5.03 4.19
N ARG A 15 -3.15 4.43 4.24
CA ARG A 15 -2.09 4.69 3.25
C ARG A 15 -2.38 4.03 1.92
N ALA A 16 -2.85 2.78 1.93
CA ALA A 16 -3.23 2.07 0.73
C ALA A 16 -4.37 2.79 -0.04
N ALA A 17 -5.20 3.57 0.65
CA ALA A 17 -6.20 4.43 0.01
C ALA A 17 -5.60 5.48 -0.94
N LEU A 18 -4.41 6.04 -0.64
CA LEU A 18 -3.71 6.96 -1.55
C LEU A 18 -3.36 6.29 -2.89
N ASN A 19 -2.93 5.03 -2.82
CA ASN A 19 -2.62 4.26 -4.02
C ASN A 19 -3.88 3.89 -4.81
N LEU A 20 -5.00 3.73 -4.12
CA LEU A 20 -6.30 3.51 -4.77
C LEU A 20 -6.79 4.78 -5.49
N GLU A 21 -6.54 5.97 -4.95
CA GLU A 21 -6.88 7.24 -5.59
C GLU A 21 -6.14 7.41 -6.92
N ILE A 22 -4.83 7.18 -6.96
CA ILE A 22 -4.09 7.26 -8.23
C ILE A 22 -4.49 6.14 -9.20
N ALA A 23 -4.90 4.97 -8.72
CA ALA A 23 -5.44 3.90 -9.58
C ALA A 23 -6.75 4.30 -10.25
N ARG A 24 -7.62 5.05 -9.54
CA ARG A 24 -8.84 5.62 -10.11
C ARG A 24 -8.52 6.71 -11.11
N ALA A 25 -7.56 7.59 -10.79
CA ALA A 25 -7.10 8.65 -11.69
C ALA A 25 -6.46 8.11 -12.97
N GLY A 26 -5.76 6.97 -12.91
CA GLY A 26 -5.12 6.36 -14.07
C GLY A 26 -6.07 5.92 -15.18
N PHE A 27 -7.35 5.72 -14.88
CA PHE A 27 -8.38 5.51 -15.91
C PHE A 27 -9.16 6.77 -16.30
N ALA A 28 -8.95 7.87 -15.57
CA ALA A 28 -9.60 9.16 -15.82
C ALA A 28 -8.70 10.12 -16.62
N THR A 29 -7.39 9.85 -16.69
CA THR A 29 -6.42 10.64 -17.43
C THR A 29 -6.11 10.06 -18.81
N ASP A 30 -5.75 10.92 -19.75
CA ASP A 30 -5.15 10.55 -21.03
C ASP A 30 -3.60 10.67 -20.99
N GLU A 31 -3.03 11.03 -19.84
CA GLU A 31 -1.59 11.03 -19.61
C GLU A 31 -1.05 9.60 -19.50
N GLY A 32 0.14 9.34 -20.07
CA GLY A 32 0.82 8.05 -19.99
C GLY A 32 0.75 7.26 -21.29
N ILE A 33 0.82 5.94 -21.20
CA ILE A 33 0.79 5.03 -22.36
C ILE A 33 -0.62 4.63 -22.79
N GLY A 34 -1.65 5.26 -22.21
CA GLY A 34 -3.04 5.06 -22.60
C GLY A 34 -3.72 3.89 -21.89
N MET A 35 -3.36 3.61 -20.63
CA MET A 35 -3.98 2.56 -19.82
C MET A 35 -5.51 2.69 -19.69
N ARG A 36 -6.05 3.91 -19.84
CA ARG A 36 -7.48 4.19 -19.94
C ARG A 36 -8.20 3.34 -21.00
N ALA A 37 -7.58 3.14 -22.16
CA ALA A 37 -8.17 2.36 -23.24
C ALA A 37 -8.34 0.87 -22.88
N LEU A 38 -7.60 0.40 -21.88
CA LEU A 38 -7.64 -0.97 -21.39
C LEU A 38 -8.63 -1.15 -20.22
N ARG A 39 -9.34 -0.11 -19.78
CA ARG A 39 -10.26 -0.21 -18.64
C ARG A 39 -11.35 -1.25 -18.86
N GLU A 40 -11.98 -1.21 -20.03
CA GLU A 40 -13.07 -2.10 -20.42
C GLU A 40 -12.91 -2.40 -21.92
N GLY A 41 -12.63 -3.65 -22.25
CA GLY A 41 -12.52 -4.06 -23.65
C GLY A 41 -11.76 -5.36 -23.85
N PRO A 42 -11.88 -5.97 -25.05
CA PRO A 42 -11.25 -7.25 -25.38
C PRO A 42 -9.71 -7.18 -25.35
N VAL A 43 -9.14 -5.99 -25.54
CA VAL A 43 -7.68 -5.77 -25.46
C VAL A 43 -7.16 -6.03 -24.06
N ALA A 44 -7.91 -5.64 -23.02
CA ALA A 44 -7.52 -5.87 -21.64
C ALA A 44 -7.43 -7.36 -21.31
N GLU A 45 -8.41 -8.14 -21.77
CA GLU A 45 -8.41 -9.60 -21.62
C GLU A 45 -7.30 -10.27 -22.44
N THR A 46 -6.95 -9.71 -23.60
CA THR A 46 -5.84 -10.21 -24.41
C THR A 46 -4.49 -9.98 -23.73
N VAL A 47 -4.31 -8.82 -23.08
CA VAL A 47 -3.03 -8.41 -22.48
C VAL A 47 -2.85 -8.98 -21.07
N PHE A 48 -3.88 -8.93 -20.23
CA PHE A 48 -3.81 -9.34 -18.81
C PHE A 48 -4.45 -10.70 -18.54
N GLY A 49 -5.16 -11.28 -19.50
CA GLY A 49 -5.97 -12.48 -19.31
C GLY A 49 -7.34 -12.20 -18.71
N PRO A 50 -8.21 -13.22 -18.64
CA PRO A 50 -9.52 -13.11 -18.01
C PRO A 50 -9.43 -13.23 -16.48
N GLY A 51 -10.44 -12.69 -15.80
CA GLY A 51 -10.66 -12.95 -14.38
C GLY A 51 -10.25 -11.81 -13.43
N MET A 52 -10.37 -12.08 -12.13
CA MET A 52 -10.21 -11.07 -11.09
C MET A 52 -8.76 -10.61 -10.94
N ALA A 53 -7.80 -11.53 -10.94
CA ALA A 53 -6.38 -11.21 -10.79
C ALA A 53 -5.90 -10.24 -11.90
N SER A 54 -6.33 -10.49 -13.14
CA SER A 54 -6.05 -9.63 -14.30
C SER A 54 -6.62 -8.23 -14.14
N LYS A 55 -7.86 -8.10 -13.64
CA LYS A 55 -8.46 -6.78 -13.32
C LYS A 55 -7.65 -6.06 -12.24
N LEU A 56 -7.29 -6.74 -11.15
CA LEU A 56 -6.49 -6.14 -10.08
C LEU A 56 -5.10 -5.68 -10.57
N ALA A 57 -4.45 -6.49 -11.42
CA ALA A 57 -3.17 -6.14 -12.04
C ALA A 57 -3.29 -4.95 -12.99
N LEU A 58 -4.37 -4.89 -13.79
CA LEU A 58 -4.67 -3.77 -14.67
C LEU A 58 -4.84 -2.46 -13.88
N HIS A 59 -5.53 -2.48 -12.74
CA HIS A 59 -5.64 -1.31 -11.87
C HIS A 59 -4.30 -0.84 -11.31
N ALA A 60 -3.43 -1.77 -10.89
CA ALA A 60 -2.07 -1.44 -10.45
C ALA A 60 -1.20 -0.90 -11.59
N ALA A 61 -1.37 -1.41 -12.81
CA ALA A 61 -0.67 -0.94 -14.00
C ALA A 61 -1.11 0.48 -14.38
N ALA A 62 -2.41 0.77 -14.38
CA ALA A 62 -2.94 2.11 -14.65
C ALA A 62 -2.47 3.15 -13.62
N ALA A 63 -2.41 2.77 -12.34
CA ALA A 63 -1.83 3.60 -11.28
C ALA A 63 -0.34 3.92 -11.52
N CYS A 64 0.45 2.89 -11.87
CA CYS A 64 1.87 3.07 -12.18
C CYS A 64 2.08 3.97 -13.40
N ASP A 65 1.28 3.78 -14.45
CA ASP A 65 1.33 4.59 -15.67
C ASP A 65 1.03 6.07 -15.37
N ALA A 66 -0.10 6.34 -14.72
CA ALA A 66 -0.49 7.69 -14.30
C ALA A 66 0.61 8.39 -13.48
N ARG A 67 1.22 7.66 -12.54
CA ARG A 67 2.33 8.18 -11.73
C ARG A 67 3.54 8.51 -12.59
N MET A 68 3.91 7.62 -13.51
CA MET A 68 5.07 7.81 -14.39
C MET A 68 4.84 8.95 -15.38
N ALA A 69 3.60 9.12 -15.84
CA ALA A 69 3.16 10.18 -16.73
C ALA A 69 3.18 11.57 -16.08
N GLY A 70 3.14 11.65 -14.75
CA GLY A 70 3.30 12.90 -14.01
C GLY A 70 2.06 13.37 -13.25
N VAL A 71 1.01 12.54 -13.15
CA VAL A 71 -0.18 12.84 -12.36
C VAL A 71 0.22 13.20 -10.93
N GLN A 72 -0.20 14.38 -10.48
CA GLN A 72 0.20 14.99 -9.21
C GLN A 72 -0.64 14.49 -8.03
N LEU A 73 -0.73 13.16 -7.87
CA LEU A 73 -1.37 12.52 -6.72
C LEU A 73 -0.33 11.88 -5.80
N PRO A 74 -0.51 11.94 -4.47
CA PRO A 74 0.37 11.28 -3.52
C PRO A 74 0.25 9.76 -3.65
N VAL A 75 1.36 9.05 -3.43
CA VAL A 75 1.38 7.58 -3.43
C VAL A 75 2.13 7.02 -2.24
N ALA A 76 1.57 5.96 -1.67
CA ALA A 76 2.22 5.12 -0.70
C ALA A 76 3.30 4.28 -1.36
N SER A 77 4.57 4.46 -0.98
CA SER A 77 5.71 3.69 -1.50
C SER A 77 5.90 2.35 -0.77
N CYS A 78 6.65 1.42 -1.37
CA CYS A 78 7.15 0.24 -0.65
C CYS A 78 8.63 0.10 -0.99
N GLY A 79 9.49 -0.10 0.03
CA GLY A 79 10.94 -0.17 -0.17
C GLY A 79 11.55 1.05 -0.87
N GLY A 80 10.97 2.24 -0.69
CA GLY A 80 11.42 3.49 -1.34
C GLY A 80 10.86 3.74 -2.74
N SER A 81 10.04 2.85 -3.31
CA SER A 81 9.42 3.03 -4.63
C SER A 81 7.90 3.14 -4.56
N GLY A 82 7.35 4.22 -5.12
CA GLY A 82 5.90 4.43 -5.25
C GLY A 82 5.21 3.33 -6.07
N ASN A 83 5.81 2.91 -7.18
CA ASN A 83 5.26 1.84 -8.03
C ASN A 83 5.23 0.50 -7.28
N LEU A 84 6.23 0.21 -6.45
CA LEU A 84 6.20 -1.00 -5.61
C LEU A 84 5.08 -0.93 -4.58
N GLY A 85 4.82 0.25 -3.99
CA GLY A 85 3.72 0.40 -3.04
C GLY A 85 2.36 0.28 -3.71
N ILE A 86 2.19 0.82 -4.92
CA ILE A 86 1.00 0.62 -5.75
C ILE A 86 0.77 -0.88 -5.99
N THR A 87 1.78 -1.58 -6.51
CA THR A 87 1.69 -3.02 -6.81
C THR A 87 1.38 -3.86 -5.57
N ALA A 88 1.93 -3.49 -4.41
CA ALA A 88 1.70 -4.22 -3.16
C ALA A 88 0.32 -3.97 -2.53
N SER A 89 -0.31 -2.82 -2.77
CA SER A 89 -1.50 -2.39 -2.03
C SER A 89 -2.78 -2.33 -2.86
N VAL A 90 -2.73 -1.89 -4.12
CA VAL A 90 -3.93 -1.74 -4.97
C VAL A 90 -4.66 -3.07 -5.17
N PRO A 91 -3.98 -4.20 -5.49
CA PRO A 91 -4.65 -5.49 -5.62
C PRO A 91 -5.32 -5.96 -4.32
N VAL A 92 -4.70 -5.68 -3.17
CA VAL A 92 -5.22 -6.06 -1.85
C VAL A 92 -6.47 -5.24 -1.52
N MET A 93 -6.42 -3.92 -1.71
CA MET A 93 -7.56 -3.02 -1.45
C MET A 93 -8.76 -3.39 -2.32
N LEU A 94 -8.58 -3.46 -3.63
CA LEU A 94 -9.66 -3.78 -4.58
C LEU A 94 -10.17 -5.21 -4.42
N GLY A 95 -9.28 -6.17 -4.14
CA GLY A 95 -9.66 -7.55 -3.88
C GLY A 95 -10.50 -7.66 -2.60
N ALA A 96 -10.09 -6.98 -1.53
CA ALA A 96 -10.82 -6.95 -0.27
C ALA A 96 -12.18 -6.25 -0.40
N GLU A 97 -12.25 -5.11 -1.12
CA GLU A 97 -13.51 -4.42 -1.43
C GLU A 97 -14.47 -5.35 -2.19
N LYS A 98 -13.98 -6.03 -3.23
CA LYS A 98 -14.80 -6.91 -4.08
C LYS A 98 -15.28 -8.17 -3.36
N LEU A 99 -14.47 -8.69 -2.44
CA LEU A 99 -14.79 -9.89 -1.66
C LEU A 99 -15.55 -9.55 -0.37
N GLY A 100 -15.84 -8.28 -0.08
CA GLY A 100 -16.52 -7.86 1.15
C GLY A 100 -15.73 -8.19 2.41
N VAL A 101 -14.40 -8.20 2.31
CA VAL A 101 -13.51 -8.59 3.41
C VAL A 101 -13.46 -7.46 4.45
N PRO A 102 -13.62 -7.77 5.75
CA PRO A 102 -13.59 -6.76 6.79
C PRO A 102 -12.23 -6.06 6.85
N ARG A 103 -12.26 -4.79 7.26
CA ARG A 103 -11.09 -3.90 7.35
C ARG A 103 -9.89 -4.52 8.08
N GLU A 104 -10.13 -5.27 9.17
CA GLU A 104 -9.07 -5.97 9.89
C GLU A 104 -8.29 -6.94 9.00
N LYS A 105 -8.98 -7.79 8.25
CA LYS A 105 -8.33 -8.77 7.36
C LYS A 105 -7.60 -8.06 6.23
N MET A 106 -8.14 -6.95 5.74
CA MET A 106 -7.48 -6.09 4.76
C MET A 106 -6.18 -5.49 5.31
N ALA A 107 -6.20 -4.95 6.53
CA ALA A 107 -5.00 -4.38 7.19
C ALA A 107 -3.90 -5.43 7.38
N ARG A 108 -4.26 -6.65 7.77
CA ARG A 108 -3.33 -7.78 7.90
C ARG A 108 -2.77 -8.23 6.55
N ALA A 109 -3.63 -8.30 5.52
CA ALA A 109 -3.19 -8.64 4.17
C ALA A 109 -2.22 -7.60 3.59
N LEU A 110 -2.46 -6.31 3.86
CA LEU A 110 -1.52 -5.23 3.50
C LEU A 110 -0.19 -5.36 4.25
N ALA A 111 -0.22 -5.72 5.54
CA ALA A 111 1.01 -5.96 6.31
C ALA A 111 1.83 -7.13 5.75
N ALA A 112 1.16 -8.14 5.17
CA ALA A 112 1.78 -9.31 4.56
C ALA A 112 2.25 -9.06 3.11
N SER A 113 1.50 -8.30 2.30
CA SER A 113 1.78 -8.10 0.87
C SER A 113 3.00 -7.22 0.60
N GLY A 114 3.36 -6.37 1.54
CA GLY A 114 4.56 -5.56 1.49
C GLY A 114 4.67 -4.71 2.74
N ARG A 115 5.88 -4.55 3.28
CA ARG A 115 6.16 -3.56 4.32
C ARG A 115 5.77 -2.17 3.79
N ALA A 116 4.58 -1.71 4.13
CA ALA A 116 3.98 -0.49 3.58
C ALA A 116 4.81 0.76 3.93
N VAL A 117 4.77 1.78 3.08
CA VAL A 117 5.44 3.10 3.22
C VAL A 117 4.67 4.16 2.37
N PRO A 118 4.99 5.48 2.36
CA PRO A 118 4.42 6.60 3.15
C PRO A 118 3.43 7.53 2.36
N ALA A 119 2.61 8.45 2.91
CA ALA A 119 2.96 9.52 3.87
C ALA A 119 1.75 10.17 4.60
N GLY A 120 1.96 10.51 5.91
CA GLY A 120 1.30 11.44 6.89
C GLY A 120 -0.23 11.72 6.84
N ASN A 121 -1.05 11.85 7.89
CA ASN A 121 -0.96 11.83 9.36
C ASN A 121 -2.21 11.10 9.87
N GLY A 122 -2.07 10.20 10.84
CA GLY A 122 -3.19 9.46 11.43
C GLY A 122 -2.69 8.28 12.25
N LEU A 123 -2.34 8.54 13.52
CA LEU A 123 -2.39 7.70 14.76
C LEU A 123 -1.90 6.22 14.69
N VAL A 124 -1.55 5.47 15.76
CA VAL A 124 -2.12 5.30 17.10
C VAL A 124 -1.06 4.88 18.14
N GLY A 125 -1.21 5.37 19.39
CA GLY A 125 -0.56 4.89 20.63
C GLY A 125 0.31 5.96 21.33
N PRO A 126 0.10 6.30 22.62
CA PRO A 126 0.86 7.37 23.30
C PRO A 126 2.36 7.11 23.31
N ASP A 127 2.78 5.84 23.44
CA ASP A 127 4.19 5.44 23.41
C ASP A 127 4.80 5.51 22.00
N LEU A 128 4.00 5.21 20.97
CA LEU A 128 4.44 5.25 19.58
C LEU A 128 4.60 6.70 19.10
N GLU A 129 3.64 7.55 19.44
CA GLU A 129 3.73 8.99 19.17
C GLU A 129 4.90 9.61 19.93
N ARG A 130 5.09 9.30 21.23
CA ARG A 130 6.29 9.72 21.98
C ARG A 130 7.60 9.22 21.36
N PHE A 131 7.61 8.03 20.78
CA PHE A 131 8.80 7.49 20.12
C PHE A 131 9.11 8.22 18.82
N ILE A 132 8.10 8.64 18.06
CA ILE A 132 8.24 9.29 16.75
C ILE A 132 8.45 10.80 16.89
N GLU A 133 7.84 11.44 17.89
CA GLU A 133 7.83 12.89 18.13
C GLU A 133 9.23 13.55 18.10
N PRO A 134 10.30 12.96 18.67
CA PRO A 134 11.66 13.50 18.56
C PRO A 134 12.20 13.55 17.13
N PHE A 135 11.73 12.63 16.27
CA PHE A 135 12.15 12.50 14.88
C PHE A 135 11.28 13.32 13.94
N ALA A 136 9.98 13.50 14.24
CA ALA A 136 9.01 14.17 13.39
C ALA A 136 9.48 15.54 12.86
N LYS A 137 10.13 16.35 13.72
CA LYS A 137 10.67 17.68 13.38
C LYS A 137 11.83 17.70 12.37
N HIS A 138 12.53 16.57 12.17
CA HIS A 138 13.68 16.48 11.27
C HIS A 138 13.33 15.94 9.88
N PHE A 139 12.12 15.37 9.74
CA PHE A 139 11.76 14.58 8.55
C PHE A 139 10.43 14.99 7.91
N SER A 140 9.79 16.06 8.40
CA SER A 140 8.66 16.68 7.73
C SER A 140 9.11 17.31 6.41
N ARG A 141 8.65 16.80 5.26
CA ARG A 141 8.82 17.47 3.96
C ARG A 141 7.47 17.80 3.35
N SER A 142 7.21 19.10 3.25
CA SER A 142 6.05 19.74 2.63
C SER A 142 6.29 20.13 1.15
N CYS A 143 7.31 19.57 0.48
CA CYS A 143 7.71 19.97 -0.88
C CYS A 143 8.49 18.86 -1.63
N GLY A 144 8.20 18.68 -2.93
CA GLY A 144 8.87 17.76 -3.87
C GLY A 144 8.13 16.43 -4.09
N ARG A 145 8.65 15.53 -4.96
CA ARG A 145 8.20 14.12 -5.04
C ARG A 145 8.65 13.40 -3.76
N PRO A 146 7.80 13.22 -2.73
CA PRO A 146 8.26 12.85 -1.41
C PRO A 146 8.51 11.35 -1.38
N SER A 147 9.78 10.96 -1.37
CA SER A 147 10.20 9.61 -0.99
C SER A 147 11.16 9.73 0.19
N THR A 148 10.63 9.90 1.40
CA THR A 148 11.41 9.58 2.61
C THR A 148 10.48 9.12 3.74
N PRO A 149 10.81 8.00 4.45
CA PRO A 149 9.83 7.05 4.97
C PRO A 149 10.01 6.75 6.47
N ILE A 150 10.58 7.69 7.21
CA ILE A 150 11.14 7.37 8.53
C ILE A 150 10.07 7.11 9.58
N ASP A 151 8.90 7.75 9.49
CA ASP A 151 7.79 7.53 10.41
C ASP A 151 7.29 6.08 10.33
N VAL A 152 7.08 5.57 9.11
CA VAL A 152 6.64 4.19 8.90
C VAL A 152 7.76 3.20 9.22
N TYR A 153 9.00 3.52 8.88
CA TYR A 153 10.15 2.71 9.30
C TYR A 153 10.26 2.63 10.83
N LEU A 154 10.14 3.76 11.53
CA LEU A 154 10.16 3.83 12.99
C LEU A 154 8.97 3.08 13.60
N ARG A 155 7.77 3.20 13.02
CA ARG A 155 6.57 2.43 13.40
C ARG A 155 6.78 0.93 13.21
N MET A 156 7.36 0.52 12.08
CA MET A 156 7.67 -0.88 11.81
C MET A 156 8.78 -1.42 12.71
N MET A 157 9.80 -0.63 13.01
CA MET A 157 10.84 -0.99 13.98
C MET A 157 10.28 -1.09 15.40
N TYR A 158 9.38 -0.18 15.77
CA TYR A 158 8.67 -0.23 17.05
C TYR A 158 7.80 -1.49 17.16
N LEU A 159 6.96 -1.77 16.16
CA LEU A 159 6.11 -2.96 16.11
C LEU A 159 6.95 -4.25 16.09
N LYS A 160 8.05 -4.26 15.32
CA LYS A 160 9.02 -5.35 15.31
C LYS A 160 9.60 -5.60 16.70
N ARG A 161 9.99 -4.54 17.42
CA ARG A 161 10.52 -4.62 18.78
C ARG A 161 9.46 -5.04 19.80
N ARG A 162 8.27 -4.45 19.73
CA ARG A 162 7.14 -4.67 20.66
C ARG A 162 6.57 -6.09 20.55
N TYR A 163 6.44 -6.60 19.33
CA TYR A 163 5.81 -7.89 19.05
C TYR A 163 6.79 -8.99 18.62
N GLY A 164 8.10 -8.76 18.72
CA GLY A 164 9.13 -9.77 18.43
C GLY A 164 9.09 -10.32 17.00
N LEU A 165 8.80 -9.47 16.01
CA LEU A 165 8.62 -9.89 14.60
C LEU A 165 9.97 -10.20 13.94
N GLY A 166 10.50 -11.40 14.19
CA GLY A 166 11.67 -11.95 13.51
C GLY A 166 11.35 -12.45 12.09
N TYR A 167 12.36 -12.49 11.20
CA TYR A 167 12.20 -13.01 9.84
C TYR A 167 11.68 -14.45 9.83
N GLU A 168 12.22 -15.29 10.72
CA GLU A 168 11.84 -16.70 10.86
C GLU A 168 10.38 -16.90 11.28
N ARG A 169 9.89 -16.08 12.23
CA ARG A 169 8.50 -16.16 12.71
C ARG A 169 7.52 -15.73 11.62
N LEU A 170 7.87 -14.72 10.83
CA LEU A 170 7.06 -14.27 9.70
C LEU A 170 6.97 -15.31 8.59
N CYS A 171 8.10 -15.91 8.19
CA CYS A 171 8.10 -16.98 7.18
C CYS A 171 7.26 -18.18 7.62
N LYS A 172 7.30 -18.52 8.91
CA LYS A 172 6.48 -19.59 9.48
C LYS A 172 5.00 -19.25 9.48
N GLU A 173 4.61 -18.06 9.95
CA GLU A 173 3.20 -17.61 9.94
C GLU A 173 2.61 -17.52 8.52
N VAL A 174 3.40 -17.07 7.53
CA VAL A 174 2.95 -16.99 6.13
C VAL A 174 2.81 -18.39 5.52
N ALA A 175 3.76 -19.30 5.79
CA ALA A 175 3.68 -20.67 5.33
C ALA A 175 2.46 -21.41 5.92
N ASP A 176 2.23 -21.26 7.23
CA ASP A 176 1.11 -21.89 7.95
C ASP A 176 -0.26 -21.31 7.52
N SER A 177 -0.30 -20.12 6.90
CA SER A 177 -1.53 -19.49 6.40
C SER A 177 -1.88 -19.90 4.96
N MET A 178 -1.01 -20.65 4.26
CA MET A 178 -1.21 -21.11 2.88
C MET A 178 -1.55 -22.60 2.76
N THR A 179 -1.55 -23.33 3.88
CA THR A 179 -2.02 -24.73 4.04
C THR A 179 -3.34 -24.75 4.77
#